data_AF-A0A2A4NX44-F1
#
_entry.id   AF-A0A2A4NX44-F1
#
_cell.length_a   1.000
_cell.length_b   1.000
_cell.length_c   1.000
_cell.angle_alpha   90.00
_cell.angle_beta   90.00
_cell.angle_gamma   90.00
#
_symmetry.space_group_name_H-M   'P 1'
#
loop_
_entity.id
_entity.type
_entity.pdbx_description
1 polymer ?
#
loop_
_entity_poly.entity_id
_entity_poly.type
_entity_poly.pdbx_seq_one_letter_code
_entity_poly.pdbx_strand_id
1 'polypeptide(L)'
;MSSCKEDVEIWDSNTLGYSGTYFWQLYSENGEDLYTDYDNDVQLMIYNTAANAENEVWIEDLDGQFPLKSKFSFTGNSESFTSKTTDFASLENNVSAIEVPGADPTALNEATTEDREYIRAYVLDGKILPSAATTISGSAVDSIYIKLTLLSGTVSFKSYSVPVDKRKDPEVEQFEWKYESATYDNTLDESYIISGHRKTGFPEDDH
;
A
#
# COMPACT_ATOMS: atom_id res chain seq x y z
N MET A 1 10.88 50.72 -11.86
CA MET A 1 11.03 49.69 -10.80
C MET A 1 10.24 48.48 -11.26
N SER A 2 10.90 47.52 -11.93
CA SER A 2 10.27 46.23 -12.24
C SER A 2 10.42 45.37 -11.01
N SER A 3 9.31 44.95 -10.40
CA SER A 3 9.29 44.08 -9.24
C SER A 3 9.71 42.67 -9.69
N CYS A 4 10.99 42.35 -9.62
CA CYS A 4 11.48 40.98 -9.72
C CYS A 4 11.06 40.21 -8.47
N LYS A 5 9.93 39.51 -8.53
CA LYS A 5 9.77 38.28 -7.76
C LYS A 5 9.89 37.16 -8.77
N GLU A 6 11.03 36.48 -8.77
CA GLU A 6 11.13 35.19 -9.45
C GLU A 6 10.07 34.28 -8.85
N ASP A 7 9.31 33.59 -9.70
CA ASP A 7 8.38 32.56 -9.24
C ASP A 7 9.18 31.53 -8.46
N VAL A 8 8.79 31.30 -7.21
CA VAL A 8 9.46 30.32 -6.36
C VAL A 8 9.17 28.95 -6.95
N GLU A 9 10.23 28.22 -7.28
CA GLU A 9 10.12 26.83 -7.69
C GLU A 9 9.55 26.01 -6.52
N ILE A 10 8.36 25.45 -6.72
CA ILE A 10 7.76 24.50 -5.77
C ILE A 10 8.36 23.13 -6.09
N TRP A 11 9.09 22.56 -5.14
CA TRP A 11 9.65 21.22 -5.28
C TRP A 11 8.60 20.18 -4.93
N ASP A 12 7.98 19.62 -5.96
CA ASP A 12 7.02 18.52 -5.83
C ASP A 12 7.71 17.15 -5.87
N SER A 13 7.00 16.13 -5.36
CA SER A 13 7.46 14.75 -5.54
C SER A 13 7.31 14.31 -7.00
N ASN A 14 8.13 13.36 -7.43
CA ASN A 14 8.05 12.78 -8.78
C ASN A 14 6.79 11.92 -9.00
N THR A 15 5.92 11.86 -7.99
CA THR A 15 4.67 11.08 -8.00
C THR A 15 3.47 11.91 -7.59
N LEU A 16 3.56 13.25 -7.70
CA LEU A 16 2.48 14.17 -7.29
C LEU A 16 1.13 13.80 -7.91
N GLY A 17 1.11 13.41 -9.19
CA GLY A 17 -0.13 13.00 -9.87
C GLY A 17 -0.82 11.78 -9.23
N TYR A 18 -0.07 10.91 -8.57
CA TYR A 18 -0.61 9.78 -7.81
C TYR A 18 -0.95 10.15 -6.37
N SER A 19 -0.23 11.11 -5.80
CA SER A 19 -0.19 11.32 -4.36
C SER A 19 -1.47 11.96 -3.85
N GLY A 20 -1.99 11.46 -2.74
CA GLY A 20 -3.19 11.99 -2.10
C GLY A 20 -3.78 11.05 -1.05
N THR A 21 -4.75 11.60 -0.31
CA THR A 21 -5.65 10.84 0.55
C THR A 21 -7.01 10.78 -0.13
N TYR A 22 -7.62 9.60 -0.15
CA TYR A 22 -8.86 9.32 -0.85
C TYR A 22 -9.85 8.66 0.10
N PHE A 23 -11.09 9.12 0.06
CA PHE A 23 -12.21 8.31 0.52
C PHE A 23 -12.54 7.29 -0.55
N TRP A 24 -12.87 6.07 -0.16
CA TRP A 24 -12.99 4.97 -1.10
C TRP A 24 -14.03 3.93 -0.68
N GLN A 25 -14.48 3.17 -1.67
CA GLN A 25 -15.40 2.04 -1.55
C GLN A 25 -14.71 0.79 -2.11
N LEU A 26 -14.98 -0.37 -1.50
CA LEU A 26 -14.50 -1.68 -1.96
C LEU A 26 -15.61 -2.41 -2.70
N TYR A 27 -15.32 -2.86 -3.92
CA TYR A 27 -16.22 -3.68 -4.72
C TYR A 27 -15.59 -5.03 -5.07
N SER A 28 -16.45 -6.01 -5.37
CA SER A 28 -16.07 -7.25 -6.03
C SER A 28 -15.34 -7.00 -7.36
N GLU A 29 -14.63 -8.01 -7.86
CA GLU A 29 -13.84 -7.91 -9.09
C GLU A 29 -14.65 -7.41 -10.31
N ASN A 30 -15.94 -7.77 -10.39
CA ASN A 30 -16.84 -7.38 -11.47
C ASN A 30 -17.56 -6.03 -11.21
N GLY A 31 -17.39 -5.43 -10.03
CA GLY A 31 -18.01 -4.18 -9.63
C GLY A 31 -19.50 -4.30 -9.28
N GLU A 32 -20.01 -5.51 -9.09
CA GLU A 32 -21.45 -5.74 -8.81
C GLU A 32 -21.78 -5.67 -7.33
N ASP A 33 -20.91 -6.18 -6.46
CA ASP A 33 -21.13 -6.24 -5.02
C ASP A 33 -20.28 -5.19 -4.29
N LEU A 34 -20.90 -4.43 -3.40
CA LEU A 34 -20.25 -3.47 -2.52
C LEU A 34 -19.89 -4.17 -1.19
N TYR A 35 -18.61 -4.24 -0.87
CA TYR A 35 -18.09 -4.84 0.37
C TYR A 35 -17.81 -3.80 1.45
N THR A 36 -17.37 -2.60 1.06
CA THR A 36 -17.08 -1.49 1.96
C THR A 36 -17.62 -0.22 1.33
N ASP A 37 -18.48 0.49 2.06
CA ASP A 37 -18.98 1.81 1.67
C ASP A 37 -18.08 2.91 2.24
N TYR A 38 -18.31 4.16 1.83
CA TYR A 38 -17.58 5.29 2.39
C TYR A 38 -17.78 5.40 3.90
N ASP A 39 -16.69 5.68 4.60
CA ASP A 39 -16.65 6.04 6.01
C ASP A 39 -15.47 7.00 6.23
N ASN A 40 -15.63 7.94 7.15
CA ASN A 40 -14.62 8.89 7.60
C ASN A 40 -13.32 8.22 8.02
N ASP A 41 -13.46 7.06 8.65
CA ASP A 41 -12.37 6.21 9.09
C ASP A 41 -12.05 5.14 8.03
N VAL A 42 -12.32 5.38 6.74
CA VAL A 42 -11.91 4.50 5.63
C VAL A 42 -11.22 5.33 4.56
N GLN A 43 -9.90 5.44 4.68
CA GLN A 43 -9.04 6.29 3.86
C GLN A 43 -7.89 5.51 3.22
N LEU A 44 -7.71 5.74 1.92
CA LEU A 44 -6.58 5.24 1.16
C LEU A 44 -5.57 6.36 0.99
N MET A 45 -4.30 6.10 1.27
CA MET A 45 -3.21 7.02 1.04
C MET A 45 -2.28 6.50 -0.05
N ILE A 46 -2.02 7.34 -1.04
CA ILE A 46 -1.00 7.11 -2.05
C ILE A 46 0.07 8.18 -1.90
N TYR A 47 1.33 7.77 -1.81
CA TYR A 47 2.43 8.70 -1.53
C TYR A 47 3.77 8.21 -2.08
N ASN A 48 4.71 9.15 -2.28
CA ASN A 48 6.02 8.85 -2.85
C ASN A 48 6.84 7.91 -1.94
N THR A 49 7.70 7.11 -2.55
CA THR A 49 8.75 6.42 -1.80
C THR A 49 9.85 7.39 -1.36
N ALA A 50 10.67 6.97 -0.39
CA ALA A 50 11.84 7.74 0.05
C ALA A 50 12.87 7.96 -1.08
N ALA A 51 12.91 7.08 -2.09
CA ALA A 51 13.74 7.25 -3.27
C ALA A 51 13.23 8.35 -4.21
N ASN A 52 11.96 8.77 -4.05
CA ASN A 52 11.27 9.72 -4.93
C ASN A 52 11.41 9.34 -6.42
N ALA A 53 11.35 8.05 -6.73
CA ALA A 53 11.41 7.58 -8.10
C ALA A 53 10.06 7.79 -8.79
N GLU A 54 10.08 8.15 -10.07
CA GLU A 54 8.87 8.24 -10.88
C GLU A 54 8.14 6.89 -10.90
N ASN A 55 6.81 6.94 -10.80
CA ASN A 55 5.94 5.75 -10.83
C ASN A 55 6.22 4.73 -9.73
N GLU A 56 6.90 5.11 -8.64
CA GLU A 56 7.07 4.29 -7.45
C GLU A 56 6.39 4.93 -6.25
N VAL A 57 5.32 4.30 -5.79
CA VAL A 57 4.47 4.82 -4.70
C VAL A 57 4.23 3.76 -3.65
N TRP A 58 3.93 4.21 -2.45
CA TRP A 58 3.20 3.41 -1.47
C TRP A 58 1.71 3.57 -1.70
N ILE A 59 0.97 2.48 -1.54
CA ILE A 59 -0.47 2.47 -1.36
C ILE A 59 -0.74 1.86 0.01
N GLU A 60 -1.45 2.60 0.86
CA GLU A 60 -1.77 2.23 2.23
C GLU A 60 -3.25 2.46 2.50
N ASP A 61 -3.95 1.42 2.93
CA ASP A 61 -5.21 1.53 3.65
C ASP A 61 -4.91 1.88 5.10
N LEU A 62 -5.39 3.04 5.56
CA LEU A 62 -5.01 3.58 6.86
C LEU A 62 -5.74 2.90 8.02
N ASP A 63 -6.88 2.30 7.74
CA ASP A 63 -7.84 1.91 8.77
C ASP A 63 -7.93 0.39 8.96
N GLY A 64 -7.20 -0.37 8.14
CA GLY A 64 -7.07 -1.82 8.23
C GLY A 64 -8.31 -2.58 7.76
N GLN A 65 -9.27 -1.87 7.15
CA GLN A 65 -10.47 -2.47 6.55
C GLN A 65 -10.10 -3.34 5.35
N PHE A 66 -8.99 -3.00 4.69
CA PHE A 66 -8.39 -3.71 3.58
C PHE A 66 -6.88 -3.70 3.81
N PRO A 67 -6.27 -4.74 4.40
CA PRO A 67 -4.94 -4.70 5.00
C PRO A 67 -3.81 -4.64 3.94
N LEU A 68 -3.77 -3.54 3.20
CA LEU A 68 -2.86 -3.25 2.12
C LEU A 68 -1.96 -2.11 2.57
N LYS A 69 -0.68 -2.41 2.74
CA LYS A 69 0.39 -1.43 2.76
C LYS A 69 1.54 -1.99 1.96
N SER A 70 1.61 -1.63 0.68
CA SER A 70 2.64 -2.14 -0.22
C SER A 70 3.19 -1.05 -1.13
N LYS A 71 4.41 -1.28 -1.60
CA LYS A 71 5.05 -0.44 -2.60
C LYS A 71 4.73 -0.98 -3.97
N PHE A 72 4.37 -0.09 -4.89
CA PHE A 72 4.10 -0.43 -6.27
C PHE A 72 5.03 0.32 -7.20
N SER A 73 5.40 -0.34 -8.29
CA SER A 73 6.07 0.28 -9.42
C SER A 73 5.18 0.16 -10.65
N PHE A 74 4.89 1.28 -11.30
CA PHE A 74 3.91 1.32 -12.40
C PHE A 74 4.52 1.58 -13.78
N THR A 75 3.83 1.09 -14.82
CA THR A 75 3.92 1.62 -16.18
C THR A 75 2.77 2.60 -16.42
N GLY A 76 3.02 3.65 -17.21
CA GLY A 76 2.02 4.68 -17.50
C GLY A 76 2.20 5.94 -16.66
N ASN A 77 1.09 6.60 -16.34
CA ASN A 77 1.03 7.78 -15.48
C ASN A 77 -0.22 7.72 -14.58
N SER A 78 -0.46 8.72 -13.73
CA SER A 78 -1.58 8.70 -12.79
C SER A 78 -2.96 8.57 -13.42
N GLU A 79 -3.16 9.03 -14.66
CA GLU A 79 -4.45 8.93 -15.35
C GLU A 79 -4.70 7.53 -15.94
N SER A 80 -3.65 6.72 -16.10
CA SER A 80 -3.73 5.34 -16.59
C SER A 80 -2.45 4.58 -16.24
N PHE A 81 -2.51 3.73 -15.21
CA PHE A 81 -1.37 2.96 -14.71
C PHE A 81 -1.69 1.49 -14.46
N THR A 82 -0.65 0.65 -14.59
CA THR A 82 -0.66 -0.77 -14.24
C THR A 82 0.66 -1.14 -13.58
N SER A 83 0.71 -2.20 -12.79
CA SER A 83 1.99 -2.68 -12.22
C SER A 83 2.97 -3.11 -13.32
N LYS A 84 4.26 -2.77 -13.16
CA LYS A 84 5.33 -3.12 -14.11
C LYS A 84 5.47 -4.63 -14.31
N THR A 85 5.06 -5.41 -13.31
CA THR A 85 5.09 -6.86 -13.31
C THR A 85 3.89 -7.41 -12.55
N THR A 86 3.50 -8.63 -12.89
CA THR A 86 2.55 -9.46 -12.13
C THR A 86 3.20 -10.76 -11.64
N ASP A 87 4.50 -10.94 -11.91
CA ASP A 87 5.26 -12.08 -11.42
C ASP A 87 5.44 -11.99 -9.91
N PHE A 88 4.89 -12.96 -9.18
CA PHE A 88 4.90 -12.99 -7.72
C PHE A 88 6.29 -12.71 -7.15
N ALA A 89 7.33 -13.35 -7.67
CA ALA A 89 8.69 -13.24 -7.15
C ALA A 89 9.26 -11.81 -7.24
N SER A 90 8.78 -11.03 -8.21
CA SER A 90 9.21 -9.67 -8.51
C SER A 90 8.36 -8.59 -7.83
N LEU A 91 7.26 -8.97 -7.17
CA LEU A 91 6.41 -8.04 -6.41
C LEU A 91 6.99 -7.76 -5.02
N GLU A 92 6.73 -6.54 -4.54
CA GLU A 92 7.07 -6.12 -3.18
C GLU A 92 6.13 -6.78 -2.17
N ASN A 93 6.66 -7.06 -0.98
CA ASN A 93 5.86 -7.59 0.11
C ASN A 93 4.91 -6.51 0.64
N ASN A 94 3.67 -6.93 0.93
CA ASN A 94 2.80 -6.18 1.82
C ASN A 94 3.47 -6.12 3.22
N VAL A 95 3.35 -5.00 3.93
CA VAL A 95 4.00 -4.81 5.24
C VAL A 95 3.51 -5.85 6.25
N SER A 96 2.22 -6.16 6.25
CA SER A 96 1.63 -7.21 7.10
C SER A 96 2.21 -8.59 6.83
N ALA A 97 2.67 -8.86 5.60
CA ALA A 97 3.27 -10.13 5.22
C ALA A 97 4.62 -10.39 5.92
N ILE A 98 5.33 -9.33 6.32
CA ILE A 98 6.66 -9.43 6.93
C ILE A 98 6.66 -9.17 8.44
N GLU A 99 5.51 -8.90 9.03
CA GLU A 99 5.37 -8.78 10.49
C GLU A 99 5.86 -10.06 11.17
N VAL A 100 6.69 -9.93 12.20
CA VAL A 100 7.30 -11.10 12.84
C VAL A 100 6.27 -11.88 13.66
N PRO A 101 6.37 -13.23 13.72
CA PRO A 101 5.55 -14.06 14.61
C PRO A 101 5.65 -13.62 16.07
N GLY A 102 4.57 -13.83 16.84
CA GLY A 102 4.49 -13.36 18.23
C GLY A 102 5.31 -14.15 19.25
N ALA A 103 5.63 -15.42 18.98
CA ALA A 103 6.49 -16.22 19.86
C ALA A 103 7.95 -16.03 19.46
N ASP A 104 8.79 -15.56 20.39
CA ASP A 104 10.24 -15.39 20.13
C ASP A 104 10.91 -16.75 19.80
N PRO A 105 11.88 -16.78 18.87
CA PRO A 105 12.66 -17.98 18.61
C PRO A 105 13.57 -18.32 19.79
N THR A 106 13.91 -19.60 19.92
CA THR A 106 14.71 -20.11 21.04
C THR A 106 16.15 -20.44 20.67
N ALA A 107 16.44 -20.54 19.37
CA ALA A 107 17.77 -20.85 18.86
C ALA A 107 18.08 -20.13 17.55
N LEU A 108 19.35 -20.06 17.17
CA LEU A 108 19.82 -19.56 15.88
C LEU A 108 19.41 -20.49 14.73
N ASN A 109 18.99 -19.91 13.60
CA ASN A 109 18.52 -20.62 12.40
C ASN A 109 17.28 -21.50 12.62
N GLU A 110 16.55 -21.28 13.71
CA GLU A 110 15.19 -21.79 13.84
C GLU A 110 14.36 -21.23 12.69
N ALA A 111 13.41 -22.01 12.18
CA ALA A 111 12.53 -21.62 11.10
C ALA A 111 11.09 -21.86 11.50
N THR A 112 10.21 -20.94 11.09
CA THR A 112 8.77 -21.08 11.25
C THR A 112 8.08 -20.57 9.99
N THR A 113 6.85 -21.04 9.78
CA THR A 113 6.03 -20.66 8.64
C THR A 113 4.63 -20.29 9.10
N GLU A 114 4.02 -19.31 8.46
CA GLU A 114 2.64 -18.91 8.69
C GLU A 114 1.92 -18.72 7.36
N ASP A 115 0.71 -19.25 7.26
CA ASP A 115 -0.19 -18.94 6.15
C ASP A 115 -0.74 -17.52 6.37
N ARG A 116 -0.65 -16.69 5.34
CA ARG A 116 -1.05 -15.29 5.36
C ARG A 116 -1.80 -14.91 4.10
N GLU A 117 -2.81 -14.09 4.30
CA GLU A 117 -3.56 -13.47 3.22
C GLU A 117 -2.82 -12.23 2.72
N TYR A 118 -2.96 -11.95 1.42
CA TYR A 118 -2.56 -10.69 0.80
C TYR A 118 -1.08 -10.31 0.99
N ILE A 119 -0.21 -11.32 0.91
CA ILE A 119 1.23 -11.19 1.11
C ILE A 119 1.92 -10.30 0.06
N ARG A 120 1.36 -10.25 -1.16
CA ARG A 120 1.81 -9.39 -2.27
C ARG A 120 0.58 -8.95 -3.07
N ALA A 121 0.73 -7.89 -3.85
CA ALA A 121 -0.36 -7.37 -4.66
C ALA A 121 0.16 -6.75 -5.96
N TYR A 122 -0.70 -6.68 -6.96
CA TYR A 122 -0.45 -5.93 -8.19
C TYR A 122 -1.71 -5.23 -8.69
N VAL A 123 -1.53 -4.09 -9.34
CA VAL A 123 -2.59 -3.29 -9.97
C VAL A 123 -2.72 -3.69 -11.44
N LEU A 124 -3.93 -4.09 -11.83
CA LEU A 124 -4.32 -4.44 -13.20
C LEU A 124 -4.78 -3.24 -14.02
N ASP A 125 -5.45 -2.28 -13.38
CA ASP A 125 -5.93 -1.04 -14.01
C ASP A 125 -6.11 0.02 -12.93
N GLY A 126 -5.39 1.12 -13.03
CA GLY A 126 -5.44 2.23 -12.09
C GLY A 126 -5.62 3.56 -12.82
N LYS A 127 -6.49 4.42 -12.29
CA LYS A 127 -6.77 5.75 -12.84
C LYS A 127 -7.07 6.72 -11.71
N ILE A 128 -6.39 7.86 -11.74
CA ILE A 128 -6.71 9.04 -10.94
C ILE A 128 -7.04 10.14 -11.93
N LEU A 129 -8.33 10.50 -12.02
CA LEU A 129 -8.81 11.43 -13.03
C LEU A 129 -9.10 12.80 -12.41
N PRO A 130 -8.46 13.88 -12.91
CA PRO A 130 -8.65 15.21 -12.36
C PRO A 130 -10.09 15.69 -12.45
N SER A 131 -10.64 16.22 -11.34
CA SER A 131 -11.99 16.82 -11.30
C SER A 131 -13.13 15.93 -11.84
N ALA A 132 -12.97 14.61 -11.75
CA ALA A 132 -13.90 13.63 -12.31
C ALA A 132 -14.91 13.06 -11.31
N ALA A 133 -14.80 13.42 -10.03
CA ALA A 133 -15.77 13.10 -8.98
C ALA A 133 -16.39 14.36 -8.39
N THR A 134 -17.46 14.19 -7.61
CA THR A 134 -18.17 15.28 -6.94
C THR A 134 -18.38 14.90 -5.48
N THR A 135 -18.00 15.77 -4.56
CA THR A 135 -18.18 15.56 -3.12
C THR A 135 -19.64 15.76 -2.69
N ILE A 136 -19.94 15.46 -1.41
CA ILE A 136 -21.26 15.67 -0.80
C ILE A 136 -21.67 17.16 -0.88
N SER A 137 -20.73 18.10 -0.68
CA SER A 137 -21.03 19.53 -0.79
C SER A 137 -21.15 20.04 -2.25
N GLY A 138 -20.86 19.19 -3.24
CA GLY A 138 -20.96 19.51 -4.67
C GLY A 138 -19.67 20.03 -5.29
N SER A 139 -18.52 19.91 -4.61
CA SER A 139 -17.22 20.33 -5.13
C SER A 139 -16.65 19.31 -6.11
N ALA A 140 -16.09 19.77 -7.22
CA ALA A 140 -15.38 18.90 -8.15
C ALA A 140 -14.01 18.49 -7.56
N VAL A 141 -13.75 17.19 -7.54
CA VAL A 141 -12.53 16.59 -6.97
C VAL A 141 -12.00 15.48 -7.87
N ASP A 142 -10.74 15.10 -7.69
CA ASP A 142 -10.16 13.97 -8.42
C ASP A 142 -10.86 12.67 -8.02
N SER A 143 -11.17 11.84 -9.01
CA SER A 143 -11.65 10.47 -8.76
C SER A 143 -10.48 9.50 -8.68
N ILE A 144 -10.69 8.37 -8.02
CA ILE A 144 -9.77 7.24 -8.01
C ILE A 144 -10.50 5.95 -8.41
N TYR A 145 -9.82 5.13 -9.20
CA TYR A 145 -10.21 3.78 -9.55
C TYR A 145 -8.96 2.91 -9.55
N ILE A 146 -8.97 1.78 -8.83
CA ILE A 146 -7.89 0.78 -8.84
C ILE A 146 -8.53 -0.61 -8.86
N LYS A 147 -8.34 -1.35 -9.95
CA LYS A 147 -8.53 -2.80 -9.99
C LYS A 147 -7.20 -3.46 -9.64
N LEU A 148 -7.19 -4.27 -8.58
CA LEU A 148 -6.01 -4.96 -8.10
C LEU A 148 -6.30 -6.43 -7.79
N THR A 149 -5.23 -7.21 -7.79
CA THR A 149 -5.22 -8.60 -7.34
C THR A 149 -4.29 -8.73 -6.15
N LEU A 150 -4.79 -9.38 -5.09
CA LEU A 150 -4.06 -9.73 -3.89
C LEU A 150 -3.69 -11.20 -3.95
N LEU A 151 -2.44 -11.49 -3.61
CA LEU A 151 -1.85 -12.81 -3.66
C LEU A 151 -1.58 -13.26 -2.24
N SER A 152 -2.04 -14.45 -1.90
CA SER A 152 -1.91 -15.06 -0.58
C SER A 152 -0.97 -16.27 -0.64
N GLY A 153 -0.60 -16.81 0.52
CA GLY A 153 0.23 -18.01 0.59
C GLY A 153 0.93 -18.16 1.94
N THR A 154 2.08 -18.82 1.93
CA THR A 154 2.83 -19.12 3.16
C THR A 154 4.09 -18.26 3.24
N VAL A 155 4.32 -17.65 4.39
CA VAL A 155 5.53 -16.86 4.67
C VAL A 155 6.47 -17.64 5.58
N SER A 156 7.76 -17.66 5.24
CA SER A 156 8.83 -18.27 6.05
C SER A 156 9.62 -17.20 6.80
N PHE A 157 9.87 -17.46 8.08
CA PHE A 157 10.75 -16.67 8.93
C PHE A 157 11.90 -17.54 9.43
N LYS A 158 13.08 -16.91 9.52
CA LYS A 158 14.28 -17.54 10.05
C LYS A 158 14.88 -16.69 11.14
N SER A 159 15.23 -17.33 12.25
CA SER A 159 15.79 -16.63 13.39
C SER A 159 17.24 -16.20 13.13
N TYR A 160 17.61 -15.07 13.72
CA TYR A 160 18.98 -14.57 13.73
C TYR A 160 19.38 -14.19 15.16
N SER A 161 20.68 -14.21 15.46
CA SER A 161 21.19 -13.68 16.72
C SER A 161 21.11 -12.16 16.70
N VAL A 162 20.44 -11.57 17.68
CA VAL A 162 20.42 -10.12 17.90
C VAL A 162 21.85 -9.65 18.21
N PRO A 163 22.34 -8.55 17.59
CA PRO A 163 23.62 -7.95 17.93
C PRO A 163 23.73 -7.62 19.41
N VAL A 164 24.89 -7.87 20.03
CA VAL A 164 25.11 -7.75 21.49
C VAL A 164 24.66 -6.39 22.05
N ASP A 165 24.91 -5.31 21.32
CA ASP A 165 24.56 -3.93 21.66
C ASP A 165 23.05 -3.63 21.62
N LYS A 166 22.25 -4.51 21.01
CA LYS A 166 20.80 -4.40 20.87
C LYS A 166 20.03 -5.38 21.77
N ARG A 167 20.71 -6.30 22.45
CA ARG A 167 20.07 -7.28 23.34
C ARG A 167 19.53 -6.59 24.59
N LYS A 168 18.44 -7.12 25.15
CA LYS A 168 17.91 -6.69 26.46
C LYS A 168 18.94 -6.90 27.57
N ASP A 169 19.70 -8.00 27.49
CA ASP A 169 20.86 -8.30 28.33
C ASP A 169 22.03 -8.69 27.40
N PRO A 170 23.14 -7.93 27.39
CA PRO A 170 24.30 -8.23 26.54
C PRO A 170 24.92 -9.62 26.78
N GLU A 171 24.80 -10.17 27.99
CA GLU A 171 25.39 -11.44 28.39
C GLU A 171 24.51 -12.65 28.03
N VAL A 172 23.24 -12.42 27.70
CA VAL A 172 22.28 -13.47 27.34
C VAL A 172 22.06 -13.45 25.84
N GLU A 173 22.28 -14.58 25.16
CA GLU A 173 21.99 -14.67 23.74
C GLU A 173 20.49 -14.50 23.49
N GLN A 174 20.14 -13.59 22.58
CA GLN A 174 18.77 -13.27 22.19
C GLN A 174 18.61 -13.52 20.70
N PHE A 175 17.49 -14.11 20.32
CA PHE A 175 17.12 -14.38 18.93
C PHE A 175 15.85 -13.63 18.58
N GLU A 176 15.76 -13.23 17.31
CA GLU A 176 14.56 -12.60 16.75
C GLU A 176 14.26 -13.22 15.39
N TRP A 177 13.00 -13.17 14.97
CA TRP A 177 12.60 -13.59 13.64
C TRP A 177 12.99 -12.56 12.58
N LYS A 178 13.29 -13.05 11.39
CA LYS A 178 13.44 -12.23 10.19
C LYS A 178 12.72 -12.92 9.04
N TYR A 179 11.97 -12.14 8.25
CA TYR A 179 11.40 -12.64 6.99
C TYR A 179 12.50 -13.26 6.12
N GLU A 180 12.25 -14.48 5.65
CA GLU A 180 13.16 -15.22 4.78
C GLU A 180 12.63 -15.30 3.36
N SER A 181 11.40 -15.80 3.19
CA SER A 181 10.79 -15.99 1.87
C SER A 181 9.28 -16.10 1.97
N ALA A 182 8.61 -16.12 0.82
CA ALA A 182 7.19 -16.41 0.73
C ALA A 182 6.93 -17.33 -0.46
N THR A 183 5.96 -18.23 -0.30
CA THR A 183 5.46 -19.12 -1.35
C THR A 183 4.02 -18.76 -1.65
N TYR A 184 3.73 -18.62 -2.93
CA TYR A 184 2.44 -18.21 -3.47
C TYR A 184 1.46 -19.40 -3.61
N ASP A 185 0.22 -19.22 -3.19
CA ASP A 185 -0.90 -20.12 -3.45
C ASP A 185 -1.95 -19.44 -4.35
N ASN A 186 -2.04 -19.88 -5.60
CA ASN A 186 -2.93 -19.30 -6.60
C ASN A 186 -4.42 -19.61 -6.40
N THR A 187 -4.75 -20.53 -5.49
CA THR A 187 -6.14 -20.86 -5.16
C THR A 187 -6.77 -19.84 -4.20
N LEU A 188 -5.94 -18.95 -3.64
CA LEU A 188 -6.31 -17.93 -2.66
C LEU A 188 -6.25 -16.51 -3.24
N ASP A 189 -6.15 -16.37 -4.56
CA ASP A 189 -6.16 -15.08 -5.22
C ASP A 189 -7.51 -14.39 -5.08
N GLU A 190 -7.46 -13.13 -4.69
CA GLU A 190 -8.66 -12.30 -4.62
C GLU A 190 -8.43 -11.02 -5.41
N SER A 191 -9.45 -10.59 -6.16
CA SER A 191 -9.40 -9.38 -6.95
C SER A 191 -10.54 -8.45 -6.59
N TYR A 192 -10.20 -7.18 -6.48
CA TYR A 192 -11.11 -6.14 -5.99
C TYR A 192 -11.00 -4.88 -6.83
N ILE A 193 -12.05 -4.07 -6.75
CA ILE A 193 -12.07 -2.71 -7.29
C ILE A 193 -12.19 -1.74 -6.12
N ILE A 194 -11.24 -0.83 -6.04
CA ILE A 194 -11.31 0.36 -5.19
C ILE A 194 -11.81 1.49 -6.08
N SER A 195 -12.88 2.18 -5.67
CA SER A 195 -13.34 3.40 -6.34
C SER A 195 -13.65 4.48 -5.32
N GLY A 196 -13.36 5.74 -5.65
CA GLY A 196 -13.42 6.80 -4.65
C GLY A 196 -13.16 8.19 -5.20
N HIS A 197 -12.90 9.11 -4.28
CA HIS A 197 -12.50 10.48 -4.59
C HIS A 197 -11.52 11.06 -3.58
N ARG A 198 -10.78 12.08 -4.01
CA ARG A 198 -9.81 12.78 -3.16
C ARG A 198 -10.53 13.47 -1.99
N LYS A 199 -9.94 13.36 -0.79
CA LYS A 199 -10.36 14.07 0.41
C LYS A 199 -10.06 15.57 0.27
N THR A 200 -11.04 16.42 0.60
CA THR A 200 -10.90 17.89 0.50
C THR A 200 -10.31 18.52 1.75
N GLY A 201 -10.49 17.88 2.91
CA GLY A 201 -10.16 18.43 4.22
C GLY A 201 -11.24 19.34 4.81
N PHE A 202 -12.36 19.53 4.11
CA PHE A 202 -13.53 20.21 4.65
C PHE A 202 -14.44 19.19 5.36
N PRO A 203 -14.85 19.43 6.62
CA PRO A 203 -15.73 18.52 7.35
C PRO A 203 -17.10 18.28 6.69
N GLU A 204 -17.51 19.13 5.74
CA GLU A 204 -18.77 18.96 5.02
C GLU A 204 -18.70 17.88 3.92
N ASP A 205 -17.49 17.44 3.55
CA ASP A 205 -17.22 16.42 2.53
C ASP A 205 -16.69 15.11 3.12
N ASP A 206 -16.61 15.05 4.45
CA ASP A 206 -16.23 13.89 5.26
C ASP A 206 -17.45 12.92 5.33
N HIS A 207 -17.21 11.60 5.27
CA HIS A 207 -18.24 10.54 5.12
C HIS A 207 -18.72 9.88 6.42
#